data_AF-A0A3M1RFU5-F1
#
_entry.id   AF-A0A3M1RFU5-F1
#
_cell.length_a   1.000
_cell.length_b   1.000
_cell.length_c   1.000
_cell.angle_alpha   90.00
_cell.angle_beta   90.00
_cell.angle_gamma   90.00
#
_symmetry.space_group_name_H-M   'P 1'
#
loop_
_entity.id
_entity.type
_entity.pdbx_description
1 polymer ?
#
loop_
_entity_poly.entity_id
_entity_poly.type
_entity_poly.pdbx_seq_one_letter_code
_entity_poly.pdbx_strand_id
1 'polypeptide(L)'
;SPRNYPGYCNPEVDAMILEQSRTRDPAKRLQLVHEIDKRLQEEGARPIMGWRLDYFAMWPYVKNLVPHQSIYNYGRMQEVWLDK
;
A
#
# COMPACT_ATOMS: atom_id res chain seq x y z
N SER A 1 -11.48 3.12 -8.31
CA SER A 1 -11.27 1.74 -8.82
C SER A 1 -12.29 0.84 -8.15
N PRO A 2 -13.02 -0.03 -8.87
CA PRO A 2 -14.11 -0.84 -8.31
C PRO A 2 -13.62 -2.04 -7.46
N ARG A 3 -12.54 -1.88 -6.69
CA ARG A 3 -11.89 -2.96 -5.91
C ARG A 3 -12.50 -3.14 -4.50
N ASN A 4 -13.76 -2.77 -4.32
CA ASN A 4 -14.50 -3.01 -3.10
C ASN A 4 -15.26 -4.35 -3.20
N TYR A 5 -14.52 -5.45 -3.11
CA TYR A 5 -15.10 -6.80 -3.19
C TYR A 5 -16.05 -7.15 -2.03
N PRO A 6 -15.78 -6.73 -0.77
CA PRO A 6 -16.70 -6.98 0.34
C PRO A 6 -17.99 -6.14 0.26
N GLY A 7 -18.02 -5.09 -0.56
CA GLY A 7 -19.17 -4.19 -0.68
C GLY A 7 -19.36 -3.28 0.54
N TYR A 8 -18.31 -3.01 1.31
CA TYR A 8 -18.36 -2.12 2.46
C TYR A 8 -18.81 -0.71 2.05
N CYS A 9 -19.79 -0.14 2.75
CA CYS A 9 -20.38 1.15 2.41
C CYS A 9 -20.66 1.93 3.71
N ASN A 10 -19.94 3.01 3.92
CA ASN A 10 -20.12 3.89 5.08
C ASN A 10 -19.84 5.36 4.67
N PRO A 11 -20.89 6.21 4.60
CA PRO A 11 -20.74 7.61 4.20
C PRO A 11 -19.82 8.44 5.11
N GLU A 12 -19.71 8.10 6.39
CA GLU A 12 -18.80 8.79 7.32
C GLU A 12 -17.34 8.50 6.95
N VAL A 13 -17.01 7.25 6.68
CA VAL A 13 -15.66 6.85 6.26
C VAL A 13 -15.31 7.46 4.90
N ASP A 14 -16.27 7.53 3.97
CA ASP A 14 -16.07 8.22 2.69
C ASP A 14 -15.75 9.71 2.90
N ALA A 15 -16.46 10.39 3.82
CA ALA A 15 -16.19 11.78 4.15
C ALA A 15 -14.80 11.97 4.79
N MET A 16 -14.38 11.07 5.67
CA MET A 16 -13.03 11.08 6.27
C MET A 16 -11.95 10.90 5.20
N ILE A 17 -12.13 9.99 4.24
CA ILE A 17 -11.21 9.78 3.11
C ILE A 17 -11.09 11.06 2.25
N LEU A 18 -12.22 11.75 2.01
CA LEU A 18 -12.22 13.02 1.29
C LEU A 18 -11.48 14.13 2.06
N GLU A 19 -11.66 14.22 3.38
CA GLU A 19 -10.93 15.17 4.23
C GLU A 19 -9.43 14.89 4.23
N GLN A 20 -9.05 13.63 4.44
CA GLN A 20 -7.67 13.16 4.38
C GLN A 20 -7.01 13.53 3.04
N SER A 21 -7.72 13.36 1.92
CA SER A 21 -7.23 13.70 0.58
C SER A 21 -6.98 15.20 0.37
N ARG A 22 -7.76 16.05 1.04
CA ARG A 22 -7.63 17.52 0.99
C ARG A 22 -6.61 18.08 1.98
N THR A 23 -6.21 17.29 2.98
CA THR A 23 -5.31 17.72 4.05
C THR A 23 -3.87 17.83 3.55
N ARG A 24 -3.31 19.05 3.62
CA ARG A 24 -1.95 19.38 3.15
C ARG A 24 -0.87 19.08 4.19
N ASP A 25 -1.18 19.25 5.47
CA ASP A 25 -0.23 18.99 6.55
C ASP A 25 0.01 17.46 6.70
N PRO A 26 1.25 16.98 6.55
CA PRO A 26 1.53 15.54 6.59
C PRO A 26 1.21 14.89 7.94
N ALA A 27 1.46 15.59 9.06
CA ALA A 27 1.24 15.03 10.39
C ALA A 27 -0.26 14.85 10.67
N LYS A 28 -1.05 15.88 10.40
CA LYS A 28 -2.53 15.80 10.49
C LYS A 28 -3.09 14.74 9.53
N ARG A 29 -2.58 14.69 8.29
CA ARG A 29 -3.04 13.68 7.31
C ARG A 29 -2.77 12.26 7.78
N LEU A 30 -1.62 12.01 8.42
CA LEU A 30 -1.30 10.69 8.98
C LEU A 30 -2.25 10.30 10.11
N GLN A 31 -2.57 11.24 11.01
CA GLN A 31 -3.54 11.00 12.08
C GLN A 31 -4.91 10.59 11.52
N LEU A 32 -5.42 11.32 10.52
CA LEU A 32 -6.67 10.97 9.84
C LEU A 32 -6.63 9.58 9.20
N VAL A 33 -5.50 9.19 8.58
CA VAL A 33 -5.34 7.84 8.01
C VAL A 33 -5.42 6.77 9.09
N HIS A 34 -4.80 6.98 10.26
CA HIS A 34 -4.88 6.03 11.37
C HIS A 34 -6.30 5.89 11.92
N GLU A 35 -7.06 6.99 11.99
CA GLU A 35 -8.45 6.97 12.43
C GLU A 35 -9.35 6.19 11.45
N ILE A 36 -9.17 6.41 10.14
CA ILE A 36 -9.87 5.66 9.09
C ILE A 36 -9.53 4.17 9.18
N ASP A 37 -8.24 3.82 9.29
CA ASP A 37 -7.78 2.43 9.37
C ASP A 37 -8.34 1.71 10.60
N LYS A 38 -8.37 2.39 11.75
CA LYS A 38 -8.98 1.86 12.98
C LYS A 38 -10.47 1.58 12.76
N ARG A 39 -11.22 2.54 12.22
CA ARG A 39 -12.67 2.40 11.96
C ARG A 39 -12.97 1.24 11.01
N LEU A 40 -12.21 1.11 9.93
CA LEU A 40 -12.35 0.02 8.96
C LEU A 40 -12.11 -1.36 9.59
N GLN A 41 -11.15 -1.46 10.51
CA GLN A 41 -10.84 -2.71 11.22
C GLN A 41 -11.92 -3.05 12.25
N GLU A 42 -12.40 -2.08 13.02
CA GLU A 42 -13.48 -2.26 14.01
C GLU A 42 -14.80 -2.69 13.34
N GLU A 43 -15.12 -2.13 12.17
CA GLU A 43 -16.32 -2.49 11.40
C GLU A 43 -16.14 -3.75 10.53
N GLY A 44 -14.96 -4.38 10.55
CA GLY A 44 -14.70 -5.60 9.80
C GLY A 44 -14.79 -5.42 8.28
N ALA A 45 -14.55 -4.20 7.77
CA ALA A 45 -14.68 -3.85 6.35
C ALA A 45 -13.86 -4.77 5.44
N ARG A 46 -12.68 -5.18 5.93
CA ARG A 46 -11.85 -6.23 5.32
C ARG A 46 -10.90 -6.81 6.37
N PRO A 47 -11.05 -8.09 6.77
CA PRO A 47 -10.12 -8.73 7.68
C PRO A 47 -8.69 -8.76 7.11
N ILE A 48 -7.74 -8.15 7.83
CA ILE A 48 -6.31 -8.17 7.49
C ILE A 48 -5.71 -9.41 8.14
N MET A 49 -5.28 -10.37 7.31
CA MET A 49 -4.67 -11.62 7.80
C MET A 49 -3.20 -11.45 8.21
N GLY A 50 -2.51 -10.48 7.63
CA GLY A 50 -1.10 -10.21 7.91
C GLY A 50 -0.38 -9.55 6.74
N TRP A 51 0.89 -9.21 6.98
CA TRP A 51 1.80 -8.68 5.97
C TRP A 51 2.53 -9.80 5.26
N ARG A 52 2.68 -9.67 3.94
CA ARG A 52 3.39 -10.65 3.13
C ARG A 52 4.90 -10.46 3.30
N LEU A 53 5.63 -11.57 3.43
CA LEU A 53 7.08 -11.60 3.34
C LEU A 53 7.44 -12.30 2.03
N ASP A 54 7.98 -11.53 1.09
CA ASP A 54 8.33 -12.02 -0.24
C ASP A 54 9.82 -12.36 -0.29
N TYR A 55 10.14 -13.53 -0.83
CA TYR A 55 11.52 -13.98 -1.05
C TYR A 55 11.80 -14.05 -2.55
N PHE A 56 12.95 -13.53 -2.97
CA PHE A 56 13.33 -13.45 -4.39
C PHE A 56 14.61 -14.25 -4.63
N ALA A 57 14.56 -15.16 -5.59
CA ALA A 57 15.76 -15.81 -6.12
C ALA A 57 16.27 -15.01 -7.33
N MET A 58 17.59 -14.83 -7.40
CA MET A 58 18.24 -14.10 -8.49
C MET A 58 19.49 -14.83 -8.96
N TRP A 59 19.76 -14.72 -10.26
CA TRP A 59 21.02 -15.19 -10.81
C TRP A 59 22.20 -14.33 -10.30
N PRO A 60 23.37 -14.91 -9.99
CA PRO A 60 24.51 -14.15 -9.46
C PRO A 60 25.04 -13.04 -10.39
N TYR A 61 24.82 -13.17 -11.71
CA TYR A 61 25.23 -12.20 -12.72
C TYR A 61 24.21 -11.07 -12.91
N VAL A 62 23.04 -11.10 -12.26
CA VAL A 62 22.09 -9.98 -12.26
C VAL A 62 22.53 -9.00 -11.18
N LYS A 63 22.76 -7.75 -11.57
CA LYS A 63 23.24 -6.69 -10.67
C LYS A 63 22.20 -5.60 -10.52
N ASN A 64 22.21 -4.97 -9.35
CA ASN A 64 21.36 -3.83 -9.00
C ASN A 64 19.83 -4.09 -9.04
N LEU A 65 19.40 -5.36 -9.02
CA LEU A 65 18.00 -5.70 -8.76
C LEU A 65 17.77 -5.77 -7.25
N VAL A 66 17.02 -4.81 -6.71
CA VAL A 66 16.69 -4.71 -5.28
C VAL A 66 15.17 -4.77 -5.11
N PRO A 67 14.56 -5.97 -5.02
CA PRO A 67 13.14 -6.11 -4.73
C PRO A 67 12.80 -5.60 -3.33
N HIS A 68 11.64 -5.00 -3.21
CA HIS A 68 11.12 -4.51 -1.93
C HIS A 68 9.57 -4.44 -1.98
N GLN A 69 8.93 -3.82 -0.99
CA GLN A 69 7.46 -3.85 -0.79
C GLN A 69 6.61 -3.20 -1.90
N SER A 70 7.20 -2.52 -2.89
CA SER A 70 6.46 -1.88 -3.99
C SER A 70 7.02 -2.29 -5.34
N ILE A 71 6.32 -3.20 -6.03
CA ILE A 71 6.66 -3.59 -7.40
C ILE A 71 6.70 -2.41 -8.37
N TYR A 72 5.91 -1.37 -8.11
CA TYR A 72 5.91 -0.16 -8.94
C TYR A 72 7.23 0.62 -8.85
N ASN A 73 8.00 0.43 -7.78
CA ASN A 73 9.25 1.14 -7.55
C ASN A 73 10.45 0.38 -8.11
N TYR A 74 10.55 -0.93 -7.91
CA TYR A 74 11.70 -1.72 -8.38
C TYR A 74 11.45 -2.50 -9.69
N GLY A 75 10.19 -2.74 -10.05
CA GLY A 75 9.83 -3.57 -11.20
C GLY A 75 10.16 -2.96 -12.57
N ARG A 76 10.60 -1.69 -12.59
CA ARG A 76 11.00 -1.01 -13.81
C ARG A 76 12.37 -1.44 -14.33
N MET A 77 13.20 -2.00 -13.45
CA MET A 77 14.51 -2.58 -13.79
C MET A 77 15.44 -1.65 -14.59
N GLN A 78 15.24 -0.32 -14.51
CA GLN A 78 15.96 0.65 -15.38
C GLN A 78 17.46 0.67 -15.14
N GLU A 79 17.88 0.37 -13.90
CA GLU A 79 19.27 0.35 -13.48
C GLU A 79 19.81 -1.08 -13.29
N VAL A 80 19.01 -2.09 -13.67
CA VAL A 80 19.39 -3.51 -13.56
C VAL A 80 20.19 -3.90 -14.79
N TRP A 81 21.29 -4.63 -14.58
CA TRP A 81 22.17 -5.06 -15.66
C TRP A 81 22.70 -6.48 -15.43
N LEU A 82 23.32 -7.04 -16.48
CA LEU A 82 23.92 -8.36 -16.47
C LEU A 82 25.43 -8.25 -16.58
N ASP A 83 26.13 -8.88 -15.66
CA ASP A 83 27.59 -9.02 -15.66
C ASP A 83 27.97 -10.26 -16.49
N LYS A 84 27.92 -10.11 -17.81
CA LYS A 84 28.25 -11.14 -18.81
C LYS A 84 29.00 -10.55 -19.98
#